data_AF-A0AAX3M8E5-F1
#
_entry.id   AF-A0AAX3M8E5-F1
#
_cell.length_a   1.000
_cell.length_b   1.000
_cell.length_c   1.000
_cell.angle_alpha   90.00
_cell.angle_beta   90.00
_cell.angle_gamma   90.00
#
_symmetry.space_group_name_H-M   'P 1'
#
loop_
_entity.id
_entity.type
_entity.pdbx_description
1 polymer ?
#
loop_
_entity_poly.entity_id
_entity_poly.type
_entity_poly.pdbx_seq_one_letter_code
_entity_poly.pdbx_strand_id
1 'polypeptide(L)'
;MKKEKQGKQVQLKEKENKISIHDKIMSIKDDVLNLKSKKAKSKIVKKLTEKTKKIKEEVKKVEVTQNNIKKAKTSKSKKDLDKMYVIPLGGLEEVGKNCTIIQYKDEIIIVDAGAIFPDENLPGIDLVIPDYTFLENNKSKIKGLFVTHGHEDHIGGIPYLYEKIEKDTIIYGGKLTNALIKSKFENFGVKKDLPKMVEVGSRSKVSVGKYFTVEFVKVTHSIADSYSLSVKTPAGHVFLTGDFKIDLTPIDNEKVDFVRLSELGEEGVDLMLSDSTNSEVEGFTPSERSVGDAFRQEFQKATGRIVVAVFASHVHRIQQIIDTAAQFKRKIAIDGRSLLKVFEIAPSVGRLTIPENLLIPISSVDKYDDDKIVILCTGTQGEPLAALSRIAKNMHKHIALREGDTVIISSTPIPGNEKAVSTNINNILKYDVDLVFKKIAGIHVSGHGSKEEQKLMLNLINPKHFMPVHGEYRMLKAHMRSAIETGVPKDKILLTQNGDKIEVTREYAKINGKVNSGEILVDGLGVGDIGSKVIKDRQQLSEDGIVIVAYSIDKNTGKIVSGPEMSTKGFVYYKDSEDTIKEAQDLLDKKISKNETYLGRDWADLKGNVRDLLSRFFYEKLKRNPIILPMLLEI
;
A
#
# COMPACT_ATOMS: atom_id res chain seq x y z
N MET A 1 -37.49 -62.04 19.26
CA MET A 1 -37.41 -62.01 20.74
C MET A 1 -37.18 -60.57 21.20
N LYS A 2 -38.24 -59.94 21.75
CA LYS A 2 -38.30 -59.25 23.06
C LYS A 2 -37.45 -57.97 23.16
N LYS A 3 -38.08 -56.79 23.06
CA LYS A 3 -38.63 -55.91 24.14
C LYS A 3 -37.51 -54.93 24.61
N GLU A 4 -37.69 -53.61 24.66
CA GLU A 4 -38.81 -52.83 25.21
C GLU A 4 -38.98 -51.41 24.56
N LYS A 5 -40.25 -50.97 24.49
CA LYS A 5 -40.84 -49.63 24.78
C LYS A 5 -40.22 -48.36 24.16
N GLN A 6 -40.94 -47.34 23.67
CA GLN A 6 -42.35 -47.00 23.39
C GLN A 6 -42.31 -45.54 22.86
N GLY A 7 -43.13 -45.20 21.84
CA GLY A 7 -43.50 -43.80 21.48
C GLY A 7 -42.49 -43.02 20.62
N LYS A 8 -42.47 -43.14 19.29
CA LYS A 8 -43.37 -42.50 18.29
C LYS A 8 -43.65 -41.01 18.50
N GLN A 9 -43.24 -40.25 17.48
CA GLN A 9 -43.94 -39.11 16.88
C GLN A 9 -43.94 -37.78 17.66
N VAL A 10 -42.91 -36.97 17.40
CA VAL A 10 -43.06 -35.51 17.34
C VAL A 10 -42.49 -35.02 15.99
N GLN A 11 -43.07 -35.53 14.91
CA GLN A 11 -43.24 -34.77 13.68
C GLN A 11 -44.71 -34.30 13.70
N LEU A 12 -44.94 -33.01 13.47
CA LEU A 12 -46.17 -32.22 13.71
C LEU A 12 -46.25 -31.48 15.05
N LYS A 13 -45.31 -30.57 15.31
CA LYS A 13 -45.54 -29.34 16.09
C LYS A 13 -44.77 -28.15 15.50
N GLU A 14 -44.76 -28.04 14.17
CA GLU A 14 -44.77 -26.73 13.52
C GLU A 14 -46.24 -26.35 13.31
N LYS A 15 -46.55 -25.08 13.54
CA LYS A 15 -47.88 -24.45 13.53
C LYS A 15 -48.69 -24.71 14.80
N GLU A 16 -48.57 -23.76 15.73
CA GLU A 16 -49.70 -23.04 16.36
C GLU A 16 -49.23 -22.44 17.70
N ASN A 17 -48.54 -21.29 17.65
CA ASN A 17 -48.62 -20.25 18.70
C ASN A 17 -47.87 -18.96 18.32
N LYS A 18 -48.07 -18.49 17.08
CA LYS A 18 -47.96 -17.07 16.73
C LYS A 18 -49.31 -16.63 16.20
N ILE A 19 -50.27 -16.46 17.09
CA ILE A 19 -51.49 -15.72 16.73
C ILE A 19 -51.13 -14.25 16.93
N SER A 20 -51.00 -13.50 15.83
CA SER A 20 -50.77 -12.07 15.89
C SER A 20 -51.89 -11.42 16.71
N ILE A 21 -51.58 -10.38 17.47
CA ILE A 21 -52.60 -9.56 18.15
C ILE A 21 -53.64 -9.07 17.13
N HIS A 22 -53.23 -8.90 15.87
CA HIS A 22 -54.10 -8.58 14.74
C HIS A 22 -55.13 -9.69 14.45
N ASP A 23 -54.73 -10.97 14.50
CA ASP A 23 -55.60 -12.12 14.21
C ASP A 23 -56.60 -12.36 15.35
N LYS A 24 -56.21 -12.08 16.61
CA LYS A 24 -57.14 -12.07 17.76
C LYS A 24 -58.18 -10.94 17.66
N ILE A 25 -57.81 -9.80 17.09
CA ILE A 25 -58.74 -8.68 16.87
C ILE A 25 -59.72 -8.99 15.74
N MET A 26 -59.27 -9.69 14.68
CA MET A 26 -60.16 -10.13 13.60
C MET A 26 -61.14 -11.22 14.07
N SER A 27 -60.68 -12.23 14.81
CA SER A 27 -61.56 -13.27 15.38
C SER A 27 -62.68 -12.69 16.27
N ILE A 28 -62.38 -11.67 17.08
CA ILE A 28 -63.39 -11.00 17.91
C ILE A 28 -64.40 -10.19 17.06
N LYS A 29 -63.98 -9.66 15.91
CA LYS A 29 -64.89 -8.95 14.99
C LYS A 29 -65.87 -9.90 14.31
N ASP A 30 -65.42 -11.10 13.94
CA ASP A 30 -66.26 -12.10 13.29
C ASP A 30 -67.31 -12.70 14.25
N ASP A 31 -66.96 -12.89 15.53
CA ASP A 31 -67.90 -13.34 16.57
C ASP A 31 -69.02 -12.32 16.87
N VAL A 32 -68.75 -11.02 16.67
CA VAL A 32 -69.73 -9.94 16.88
C VAL A 32 -70.72 -9.82 15.71
N LEU A 33 -70.32 -10.26 14.50
CA LEU A 33 -71.18 -10.26 13.32
C LEU A 33 -72.30 -11.31 13.40
N ASN A 34 -72.07 -12.44 14.08
CA ASN A 34 -73.00 -13.59 14.12
C ASN A 34 -74.07 -13.58 15.23
N LEU A 35 -74.26 -12.48 15.98
CA LEU A 35 -75.24 -12.43 17.08
C LEU A 35 -76.55 -11.73 16.71
N LYS A 36 -77.68 -12.43 16.84
CA LYS A 36 -79.05 -11.93 16.57
C LYS A 36 -79.68 -11.27 17.82
N SER A 37 -79.24 -10.07 18.21
CA SER A 37 -80.11 -9.05 18.87
C SER A 37 -79.34 -7.74 19.17
N LYS A 38 -79.99 -6.58 18.96
CA LYS A 38 -79.41 -5.23 19.17
C LYS A 38 -79.01 -4.94 20.63
N LYS A 39 -79.72 -5.50 21.62
CA LYS A 39 -79.44 -5.28 23.06
C LYS A 39 -78.18 -6.04 23.54
N ALA A 40 -77.89 -7.22 23.01
CA ALA A 40 -76.69 -7.99 23.35
C ALA A 40 -75.42 -7.33 22.77
N LYS A 41 -75.49 -6.81 21.53
CA LYS A 41 -74.37 -6.08 20.89
C LYS A 41 -73.95 -4.84 21.69
N SER A 42 -74.91 -4.06 22.20
CA SER A 42 -74.62 -2.82 22.95
C SER A 42 -73.84 -3.06 24.26
N LYS A 43 -74.24 -4.05 25.07
CA LYS A 43 -73.57 -4.35 26.36
C LYS A 43 -72.17 -4.93 26.16
N ILE A 44 -71.98 -5.75 25.14
CA ILE A 44 -70.68 -6.38 24.85
C ILE A 44 -69.71 -5.36 24.22
N VAL A 45 -70.20 -4.48 23.34
CA VAL A 45 -69.39 -3.38 22.77
C VAL A 45 -68.86 -2.47 23.87
N LYS A 46 -69.67 -2.07 24.86
CA LYS A 46 -69.20 -1.30 26.04
C LYS A 46 -68.12 -2.03 26.84
N LYS A 47 -68.33 -3.31 27.14
CA LYS A 47 -67.37 -4.13 27.92
C LYS A 47 -66.04 -4.33 27.16
N LEU A 48 -66.09 -4.47 25.84
CA LEU A 48 -64.91 -4.54 24.98
C LEU A 48 -64.22 -3.18 24.83
N THR A 49 -64.96 -2.06 24.80
CA THR A 49 -64.33 -0.72 24.74
C THR A 49 -63.58 -0.40 26.02
N GLU A 50 -64.12 -0.77 27.18
CA GLU A 50 -63.42 -0.64 28.47
C GLU A 50 -62.19 -1.55 28.56
N LYS A 51 -62.29 -2.79 28.08
CA LYS A 51 -61.13 -3.71 28.03
C LYS A 51 -60.04 -3.20 27.08
N THR A 52 -60.43 -2.61 25.94
CA THR A 52 -59.51 -1.98 24.98
C THR A 52 -58.87 -0.71 25.54
N LYS A 53 -59.60 0.08 26.34
CA LYS A 53 -59.04 1.24 27.08
C LYS A 53 -58.03 0.81 28.14
N LYS A 54 -58.33 -0.24 28.93
CA LYS A 54 -57.39 -0.80 29.91
C LYS A 54 -56.11 -1.33 29.26
N ILE A 55 -56.23 -2.04 28.14
CA ILE A 55 -55.06 -2.52 27.39
C ILE A 55 -54.26 -1.34 26.81
N LYS A 56 -54.92 -0.28 26.31
CA LYS A 56 -54.23 0.94 25.85
C LYS A 56 -53.54 1.71 26.99
N GLU A 57 -54.10 1.70 28.20
CA GLU A 57 -53.48 2.30 29.40
C GLU A 57 -52.31 1.46 29.91
N GLU A 58 -52.40 0.13 29.85
CA GLU A 58 -51.26 -0.76 30.14
C GLU A 58 -50.15 -0.63 29.11
N VAL A 59 -50.47 -0.53 27.81
CA VAL A 59 -49.49 -0.25 26.74
C VAL A 59 -48.84 1.13 26.95
N LYS A 60 -49.61 2.16 27.30
CA LYS A 60 -49.04 3.48 27.66
C LYS A 60 -48.18 3.43 28.93
N LYS A 61 -48.56 2.66 29.95
CA LYS A 61 -47.73 2.49 31.16
C LYS A 61 -46.45 1.72 30.86
N VAL A 62 -46.48 0.70 30.00
CA VAL A 62 -45.28 -0.03 29.56
C VAL A 62 -44.40 0.86 28.67
N GLU A 63 -44.96 1.69 27.79
CA GLU A 63 -44.21 2.67 26.99
C GLU A 63 -43.61 3.79 27.84
N VAL A 64 -44.32 4.30 28.86
CA VAL A 64 -43.80 5.33 29.78
C VAL A 64 -42.74 4.74 30.72
N THR A 65 -42.86 3.48 31.14
CA THR A 65 -41.85 2.80 31.96
C THR A 65 -40.62 2.43 31.11
N GLN A 66 -40.79 2.02 29.85
CA GLN A 66 -39.67 1.83 28.91
C GLN A 66 -39.01 3.15 28.50
N ASN A 67 -39.77 4.23 28.35
CA ASN A 67 -39.22 5.56 28.07
C ASN A 67 -38.56 6.19 29.29
N ASN A 68 -39.00 5.89 30.51
CA ASN A 68 -38.31 6.30 31.74
C ASN A 68 -37.11 5.42 32.07
N ILE A 69 -37.08 4.13 31.69
CA ILE A 69 -35.87 3.29 31.75
C ILE A 69 -34.87 3.70 30.65
N LYS A 70 -35.34 4.13 29.46
CA LYS A 70 -34.49 4.74 28.43
C LYS A 70 -34.00 6.14 28.86
N LYS A 71 -34.85 6.98 29.47
CA LYS A 71 -34.47 8.33 29.96
C LYS A 71 -33.59 8.30 31.21
N ALA A 72 -33.80 7.35 32.13
CA ALA A 72 -32.95 7.15 33.31
C ALA A 72 -31.65 6.37 33.01
N LYS A 73 -31.55 5.69 31.85
CA LYS A 73 -30.25 5.23 31.30
C LYS A 73 -29.52 6.31 30.50
N THR A 74 -30.18 7.41 30.10
CA THR A 74 -29.54 8.57 29.43
C THR A 74 -29.22 9.73 30.36
N SER A 75 -29.38 9.58 31.69
CA SER A 75 -28.95 10.57 32.68
C SER A 75 -27.86 10.08 33.63
N LYS A 76 -27.20 8.96 33.32
CA LYS A 76 -25.76 8.89 33.65
C LYS A 76 -25.14 10.01 32.83
N SER A 77 -24.51 10.98 33.48
CA SER A 77 -23.59 11.89 32.79
C SER A 77 -22.81 11.04 31.77
N LYS A 78 -22.90 11.39 30.48
CA LYS A 78 -21.96 10.86 29.50
C LYS A 78 -20.60 11.27 30.06
N LYS A 79 -19.95 10.34 30.76
CA LYS A 79 -18.54 10.47 31.06
C LYS A 79 -17.93 10.50 29.67
N ASP A 80 -17.49 11.66 29.21
CA ASP A 80 -16.80 11.76 27.94
C ASP A 80 -15.64 10.77 28.03
N LEU A 81 -15.79 9.64 27.34
CA LEU A 81 -14.73 8.64 27.30
C LEU A 81 -13.54 9.32 26.65
N ASP A 82 -12.38 9.26 27.30
CA ASP A 82 -11.14 9.67 26.65
C ASP A 82 -11.02 8.88 25.34
N LYS A 83 -10.72 9.60 24.26
CA LYS A 83 -10.67 9.06 22.90
C LYS A 83 -9.38 9.44 22.22
N MET A 84 -8.82 8.49 21.48
CA MET A 84 -7.70 8.71 20.57
C MET A 84 -8.15 8.48 19.13
N TYR A 85 -7.35 8.96 18.18
CA TYR A 85 -7.61 8.78 16.76
C TYR A 85 -6.47 8.03 16.09
N VAL A 86 -6.80 7.02 15.29
CA VAL A 86 -5.88 6.36 14.36
C VAL A 86 -6.24 6.84 12.96
N ILE A 87 -5.25 7.30 12.19
CA ILE A 87 -5.46 7.95 10.89
C ILE A 87 -4.38 7.48 9.91
N PRO A 88 -4.68 6.50 9.04
CA PRO A 88 -3.77 6.13 7.96
C PRO A 88 -3.72 7.25 6.91
N LEU A 89 -2.52 7.73 6.56
CA LEU A 89 -2.31 8.63 5.42
C LEU A 89 -1.91 7.88 4.13
N GLY A 90 -1.40 6.65 4.28
CA GLY A 90 -1.03 5.75 3.19
C GLY A 90 -0.94 4.30 3.67
N GLY A 91 -0.99 3.34 2.74
CA GLY A 91 -0.91 1.90 3.01
C GLY A 91 -2.25 1.16 2.97
N LEU A 92 -3.36 1.85 2.63
CA LEU A 92 -4.67 1.22 2.43
C LEU A 92 -5.10 1.24 0.97
N GLU A 93 -5.68 0.11 0.54
CA GLU A 93 -6.04 -0.17 -0.87
C GLU A 93 -4.82 -0.19 -1.81
N GLU A 94 -3.65 -0.47 -1.26
CA GLU A 94 -2.35 -0.48 -1.94
C GLU A 94 -1.30 -1.26 -1.12
N VAL A 95 -0.17 -1.57 -1.76
CA VAL A 95 1.01 -2.15 -1.11
C VAL A 95 2.16 -1.15 -1.24
N GLY A 96 2.30 -0.29 -0.24
CA GLY A 96 3.30 0.79 -0.28
C GLY A 96 2.90 2.01 0.54
N LYS A 97 3.79 3.01 0.59
CA LYS A 97 3.53 4.34 1.17
C LYS A 97 2.96 4.34 2.61
N ASN A 98 3.29 3.34 3.42
CA ASN A 98 2.70 3.18 4.75
C ASN A 98 3.02 4.37 5.65
N CYS A 99 1.97 4.97 6.22
CA CYS A 99 2.10 6.08 7.17
C CYS A 99 0.84 6.14 8.02
N THR A 100 0.93 5.86 9.31
CA THR A 100 -0.20 5.90 10.23
C THR A 100 0.03 6.92 11.34
N ILE A 101 -0.95 7.77 11.58
CA ILE A 101 -0.92 8.76 12.66
C ILE A 101 -1.75 8.26 13.83
N ILE A 102 -1.24 8.41 15.05
CA ILE A 102 -2.00 8.22 16.27
C ILE A 102 -2.03 9.52 17.06
N GLN A 103 -3.22 10.08 17.23
CA GLN A 103 -3.44 11.35 17.92
C GLN A 103 -4.21 11.12 19.22
N TYR A 104 -3.73 11.69 20.32
CA TYR A 104 -4.48 11.79 21.56
C TYR A 104 -4.34 13.19 22.15
N LYS A 105 -5.47 13.88 22.33
CA LYS A 105 -5.53 15.29 22.76
C LYS A 105 -4.64 16.19 21.88
N ASP A 106 -3.69 16.89 22.50
CA ASP A 106 -2.73 17.82 21.89
C ASP A 106 -1.45 17.14 21.38
N GLU A 107 -1.37 15.80 21.36
CA GLU A 107 -0.16 15.07 20.97
C GLU A 107 -0.41 14.08 19.83
N ILE A 108 0.60 13.96 18.95
CA ILE A 108 0.62 13.08 17.78
C ILE A 108 1.90 12.25 17.81
N ILE A 109 1.79 10.96 17.51
CA ILE A 109 2.91 10.13 17.06
C ILE A 109 2.65 9.66 15.63
N ILE A 110 3.74 9.43 14.89
CA ILE A 110 3.72 8.90 13.53
C ILE A 110 4.30 7.49 13.57
N VAL A 111 3.67 6.55 12.88
CA VAL A 111 4.17 5.20 12.66
C VAL A 111 4.45 5.03 11.17
N ASP A 112 5.72 4.84 10.85
CA ASP A 112 6.28 4.76 9.50
C ASP A 112 5.99 6.00 8.62
N ALA A 113 6.80 6.18 7.58
CA ALA A 113 6.59 7.18 6.54
C ALA A 113 7.22 6.67 5.24
N GLY A 114 6.46 5.80 4.59
CA GLY A 114 6.85 5.08 3.40
C GLY A 114 6.74 5.84 2.10
N ALA A 115 7.15 5.16 1.04
CA ALA A 115 6.93 5.59 -0.34
C ALA A 115 6.57 4.40 -1.23
N ILE A 116 6.09 4.65 -2.45
CA ILE A 116 5.86 3.61 -3.45
C ILE A 116 6.50 4.01 -4.78
N PHE A 117 7.01 3.04 -5.52
CA PHE A 117 7.50 3.27 -6.88
C PHE A 117 6.31 3.44 -7.83
N PRO A 118 6.39 4.40 -8.78
CA PRO A 118 5.33 4.62 -9.75
C PRO A 118 5.17 3.43 -10.70
N ASP A 119 3.94 3.26 -11.21
CA ASP A 119 3.62 2.28 -12.25
C ASP A 119 3.79 2.89 -13.67
N GLU A 120 3.44 2.12 -14.71
CA GLU A 120 3.50 2.60 -16.10
C GLU A 120 2.60 3.83 -16.37
N ASN A 121 1.61 4.12 -15.50
CA ASN A 121 0.68 5.23 -15.66
C ASN A 121 1.23 6.57 -15.16
N LEU A 122 2.36 6.58 -14.44
CA LEU A 122 2.99 7.78 -13.90
C LEU A 122 4.34 8.07 -14.58
N PRO A 123 4.35 8.39 -15.89
CA PRO A 123 5.58 8.57 -16.64
C PRO A 123 6.45 9.71 -16.09
N GLY A 124 7.73 9.39 -15.87
CA GLY A 124 8.75 10.32 -15.39
C GLY A 124 8.61 10.70 -13.91
N ILE A 125 7.78 10.00 -13.13
CA ILE A 125 7.80 10.10 -11.67
C ILE A 125 8.88 9.14 -11.15
N ASP A 126 9.59 9.55 -10.09
CA ASP A 126 10.59 8.71 -9.42
C ASP A 126 9.98 7.98 -8.21
N LEU A 127 9.11 8.66 -7.47
CA LEU A 127 8.56 8.18 -6.21
C LEU A 127 7.19 8.81 -5.93
N VAL A 128 6.30 8.07 -5.26
CA VAL A 128 5.02 8.56 -4.74
C VAL A 128 5.01 8.45 -3.22
N ILE A 129 4.66 9.53 -2.54
CA ILE A 129 4.62 9.62 -1.07
C ILE A 129 3.23 10.07 -0.57
N PRO A 130 2.89 9.85 0.71
CA PRO A 130 1.64 10.37 1.28
C PRO A 130 1.58 11.91 1.30
N ASP A 131 0.36 12.45 1.21
CA ASP A 131 0.09 13.85 1.50
C ASP A 131 0.23 14.15 3.01
N TYR A 132 1.26 14.91 3.38
CA TYR A 132 1.56 15.28 4.76
C TYR A 132 0.88 16.58 5.24
N THR A 133 -0.05 17.17 4.47
CA THR A 133 -0.74 18.44 4.82
C THR A 133 -1.34 18.42 6.22
N PHE A 134 -1.90 17.29 6.67
CA PHE A 134 -2.43 17.17 8.02
C PHE A 134 -1.35 17.32 9.10
N LEU A 135 -0.16 16.72 8.88
CA LEU A 135 0.98 16.80 9.80
C LEU A 135 1.61 18.20 9.76
N GLU A 136 1.76 18.80 8.58
CA GLU A 136 2.28 20.17 8.41
C GLU A 136 1.43 21.19 9.22
N ASN A 137 0.10 21.08 9.11
CA ASN A 137 -0.84 21.91 9.87
C ASN A 137 -0.86 21.64 11.38
N ASN A 138 -0.27 20.53 11.86
CA ASN A 138 -0.27 20.11 13.26
C ASN A 138 1.14 19.84 13.80
N LYS A 139 2.18 20.37 13.16
CA LYS A 139 3.58 20.01 13.42
C LYS A 139 4.02 20.15 14.88
N SER A 140 3.51 21.17 15.59
CA SER A 140 3.81 21.39 17.02
C SER A 140 3.27 20.31 17.97
N LYS A 141 2.31 19.50 17.51
CA LYS A 141 1.73 18.39 18.28
C LYS A 141 2.52 17.10 18.14
N ILE A 142 3.39 16.99 17.12
CA ILE A 142 4.16 15.78 16.84
C ILE A 142 5.20 15.58 17.94
N LYS A 143 5.27 14.37 18.49
CA LYS A 143 6.17 14.00 19.59
C LYS A 143 7.24 12.98 19.20
N GLY A 144 7.05 12.25 18.11
CA GLY A 144 8.04 11.29 17.61
C GLY A 144 7.55 10.52 16.39
N LEU A 145 8.52 9.99 15.64
CA LEU A 145 8.34 9.04 14.55
C LEU A 145 8.82 7.66 15.00
N PHE A 146 7.95 6.67 14.95
CA PHE A 146 8.24 5.28 15.30
C PHE A 146 8.29 4.45 14.04
N VAL A 147 9.37 3.73 13.81
CA VAL A 147 9.60 3.00 12.57
C VAL A 147 9.63 1.51 12.85
N THR A 148 8.76 0.76 12.18
CA THR A 148 8.60 -0.68 12.37
C THR A 148 9.78 -1.46 11.80
N HIS A 149 10.24 -1.09 10.60
CA HIS A 149 11.37 -1.70 9.90
C HIS A 149 11.90 -0.83 8.75
N GLY A 150 12.99 -1.25 8.10
CA GLY A 150 13.74 -0.44 7.14
C GLY A 150 13.39 -0.59 5.65
N HIS A 151 12.19 -1.05 5.26
CA HIS A 151 11.82 -1.10 3.84
C HIS A 151 11.42 0.26 3.26
N GLU A 152 11.59 0.42 1.95
CA GLU A 152 11.29 1.65 1.22
C GLU A 152 9.84 2.13 1.40
N ASP A 153 8.90 1.20 1.45
CA ASP A 153 7.49 1.43 1.73
C ASP A 153 7.15 1.75 3.19
N HIS A 154 8.16 1.84 4.07
CA HIS A 154 8.04 2.29 5.46
C HIS A 154 8.97 3.46 5.81
N ILE A 155 10.10 3.63 5.10
CA ILE A 155 11.09 4.69 5.37
C ILE A 155 11.39 5.63 4.19
N GLY A 156 10.92 5.30 2.98
CA GLY A 156 11.24 6.04 1.76
C GLY A 156 10.75 7.48 1.75
N GLY A 157 9.65 7.76 2.45
CA GLY A 157 9.04 9.08 2.57
C GLY A 157 9.61 9.94 3.71
N ILE A 158 10.49 9.41 4.56
CA ILE A 158 10.99 10.11 5.77
C ILE A 158 11.70 11.43 5.44
N PRO A 159 12.65 11.52 4.49
CA PRO A 159 13.30 12.80 4.19
C PRO A 159 12.30 13.88 3.78
N TYR A 160 11.30 13.52 2.96
CA TYR A 160 10.23 14.42 2.53
C TYR A 160 9.31 14.84 3.67
N LEU A 161 9.02 13.93 4.60
CA LEU A 161 8.25 14.23 5.81
C LEU A 161 8.97 15.28 6.67
N TYR A 162 10.30 15.18 6.82
CA TYR A 162 11.11 16.10 7.63
C TYR A 162 11.23 17.52 7.05
N GLU A 163 10.90 17.71 5.78
CA GLU A 163 10.71 19.06 5.20
C GLU A 163 9.38 19.70 5.63
N LYS A 164 8.43 18.91 6.15
CA LYS A 164 7.06 19.32 6.52
C LYS A 164 6.79 19.40 8.02
N ILE A 165 7.66 18.84 8.85
CA ILE A 165 7.50 18.78 10.30
C ILE A 165 8.69 19.44 11.04
N GLU A 166 8.61 19.52 12.36
CA GLU A 166 9.71 20.06 13.16
C GLU A 166 10.94 19.13 13.11
N LYS A 167 12.11 19.69 12.78
CA LYS A 167 13.34 18.93 12.53
C LYS A 167 13.91 18.24 13.77
N ASP A 168 13.52 18.67 14.96
CA ASP A 168 13.87 18.06 16.25
C ASP A 168 13.03 16.83 16.60
N THR A 169 12.03 16.48 15.77
CA THR A 169 11.26 15.24 15.91
C THR A 169 12.21 14.04 15.98
N ILE A 170 12.10 13.25 17.04
CA ILE A 170 12.97 12.08 17.28
C ILE A 170 12.44 10.88 16.49
N ILE A 171 13.35 10.16 15.83
CA ILE A 171 13.08 8.88 15.17
C ILE A 171 13.44 7.75 16.12
N TYR A 172 12.52 6.80 16.32
CA TYR A 172 12.72 5.59 17.08
C TYR A 172 12.66 4.40 16.13
N GLY A 173 13.75 3.64 16.03
CA GLY A 173 13.85 2.51 15.12
C GLY A 173 14.98 1.57 15.49
N GLY A 174 14.96 0.36 14.92
CA GLY A 174 16.06 -0.60 15.08
C GLY A 174 17.37 -0.09 14.49
N LYS A 175 18.48 -0.76 14.82
CA LYS A 175 19.83 -0.34 14.39
C LYS A 175 19.97 -0.26 12.89
N LEU A 176 19.57 -1.31 12.17
CA LEU A 176 19.60 -1.31 10.70
C LEU A 176 18.67 -0.24 10.13
N THR A 177 17.46 -0.14 10.65
CA THR A 177 16.45 0.84 10.23
C THR A 177 16.99 2.27 10.34
N ASN A 178 17.55 2.66 11.49
CA ASN A 178 18.13 3.99 11.68
C ASN A 178 19.32 4.24 10.75
N ALA A 179 20.18 3.25 10.53
CA ALA A 179 21.31 3.39 9.63
C ALA A 179 20.89 3.57 8.16
N LEU A 180 19.83 2.86 7.72
CA LEU A 180 19.24 3.04 6.40
C LEU A 180 18.57 4.43 6.26
N ILE A 181 17.84 4.88 7.27
CA ILE A 181 17.24 6.23 7.29
C ILE A 181 18.34 7.30 7.21
N LYS A 182 19.42 7.15 7.97
CA LYS A 182 20.58 8.06 7.90
C LYS A 182 21.14 8.15 6.49
N SER A 183 21.33 7.01 5.81
CA SER A 183 21.79 7.00 4.42
C SER A 183 20.81 7.69 3.46
N LYS A 184 19.51 7.65 3.74
CA LYS A 184 18.51 8.37 2.93
C LYS A 184 18.67 9.88 3.06
N PHE A 185 18.81 10.39 4.28
CA PHE A 185 19.09 11.81 4.50
C PHE A 185 20.38 12.26 3.79
N GLU A 186 21.44 11.46 3.87
CA GLU A 186 22.71 11.75 3.19
C GLU A 186 22.54 11.83 1.66
N ASN A 187 21.74 10.92 1.07
CA ASN A 187 21.40 10.94 -0.36
C ASN A 187 20.50 12.11 -0.74
N PHE A 188 19.65 12.56 0.18
CA PHE A 188 18.80 13.74 0.05
C PHE A 188 19.58 15.06 0.23
N GLY A 189 20.88 15.00 0.49
CA GLY A 189 21.76 16.16 0.66
C GLY A 189 21.89 16.67 2.10
N VAL A 190 21.20 16.06 3.06
CA VAL A 190 21.26 16.42 4.48
C VAL A 190 22.39 15.65 5.15
N LYS A 191 23.56 16.29 5.26
CA LYS A 191 24.77 15.72 5.91
C LYS A 191 25.07 16.30 7.28
N LYS A 192 24.63 17.55 7.50
CA LYS A 192 24.72 18.27 8.77
C LYS A 192 23.28 18.44 9.26
N ASP A 193 23.06 18.33 10.56
CA ASP A 193 21.73 18.45 11.19
C ASP A 193 20.76 17.29 10.88
N LEU A 194 21.30 16.06 10.91
CA LEU A 194 20.47 14.85 10.88
C LEU A 194 19.51 14.82 12.09
N PRO A 195 18.26 14.34 11.92
CA PRO A 195 17.35 14.14 13.03
C PRO A 195 17.96 13.24 14.10
N LYS A 196 17.59 13.48 15.36
CA LYS A 196 17.98 12.59 16.45
C LYS A 196 17.31 11.23 16.24
N MET A 197 18.12 10.18 16.19
CA MET A 197 17.66 8.80 16.09
C MET A 197 17.96 8.08 17.40
N VAL A 198 16.99 7.33 17.92
CA VAL A 198 17.10 6.50 19.12
C VAL A 198 16.95 5.05 18.70
N GLU A 199 17.96 4.25 19.04
CA GLU A 199 17.93 2.82 18.80
C GLU A 199 16.98 2.13 19.79
N VAL A 200 16.15 1.23 19.25
CA VAL A 200 15.25 0.38 20.02
C VAL A 200 15.44 -1.08 19.63
N GLY A 201 15.10 -1.99 20.54
CA GLY A 201 15.04 -3.42 20.32
C GLY A 201 13.78 -4.06 20.89
N SER A 202 13.71 -5.39 20.91
CA SER A 202 12.55 -6.10 21.44
C SER A 202 12.24 -5.69 22.88
N ARG A 203 10.96 -5.50 23.19
CA ARG A 203 10.41 -5.06 24.47
C ARG A 203 10.88 -3.67 24.93
N SER A 204 11.49 -2.87 24.05
CA SER A 204 11.84 -1.48 24.37
C SER A 204 10.57 -0.67 24.56
N LYS A 205 10.43 -0.02 25.71
CA LYS A 205 9.30 0.85 26.06
C LYS A 205 9.75 2.31 26.04
N VAL A 206 9.08 3.11 25.23
CA VAL A 206 9.36 4.53 25.04
C VAL A 206 8.16 5.33 25.53
N SER A 207 8.35 6.12 26.58
CA SER A 207 7.39 7.16 26.97
C SER A 207 7.67 8.42 26.17
N VAL A 208 6.67 8.93 25.45
CA VAL A 208 6.81 10.08 24.56
C VAL A 208 5.66 11.05 24.77
N GLY A 209 5.99 12.34 24.85
CA GLY A 209 5.02 13.36 25.27
C GLY A 209 4.49 13.10 26.69
N LYS A 210 3.26 13.54 26.94
CA LYS A 210 2.54 13.39 28.22
C LYS A 210 1.75 12.09 28.29
N TYR A 211 1.34 11.55 27.15
CA TYR A 211 0.28 10.55 27.12
C TYR A 211 0.63 9.20 26.52
N PHE A 212 1.70 9.13 25.72
CA PHE A 212 2.00 7.93 24.94
C PHE A 212 3.04 7.05 25.61
N THR A 213 2.78 5.76 25.60
CA THR A 213 3.79 4.72 25.80
C THR A 213 3.78 3.80 24.59
N VAL A 214 4.91 3.70 23.90
CA VAL A 214 5.09 2.85 22.72
C VAL A 214 6.05 1.72 23.06
N GLU A 215 5.63 0.49 22.86
CA GLU A 215 6.44 -0.71 23.08
C GLU A 215 6.72 -1.42 21.76
N PHE A 216 7.99 -1.73 21.51
CA PHE A 216 8.43 -2.51 20.35
C PHE A 216 8.42 -4.00 20.70
N VAL A 217 7.86 -4.85 19.84
CA VAL A 217 7.83 -6.30 20.03
C VAL A 217 8.39 -6.98 18.79
N LYS A 218 9.38 -7.87 18.96
CA LYS A 218 10.06 -8.51 17.84
C LYS A 218 9.09 -9.39 17.04
N VAL A 219 9.11 -9.19 15.72
CA VAL A 219 8.52 -10.09 14.72
C VAL A 219 9.55 -10.44 13.66
N THR A 220 9.29 -11.48 12.88
CA THR A 220 10.13 -11.83 11.74
C THR A 220 9.56 -11.25 10.46
N HIS A 221 10.42 -10.82 9.55
CA HIS A 221 10.04 -10.28 8.24
C HIS A 221 11.20 -10.50 7.24
N SER A 222 11.14 -9.91 6.05
CA SER A 222 12.20 -10.02 5.05
C SER A 222 13.40 -9.08 5.28
N ILE A 223 13.35 -8.22 6.30
CA ILE A 223 14.49 -7.43 6.78
C ILE A 223 14.74 -7.67 8.27
N ALA A 224 15.99 -7.55 8.71
CA ALA A 224 16.34 -7.54 10.12
C ALA A 224 15.72 -6.32 10.83
N ASP A 225 15.71 -6.33 12.16
CA ASP A 225 15.17 -5.21 12.96
C ASP A 225 13.70 -4.85 12.65
N SER A 226 12.85 -5.87 12.50
CA SER A 226 11.41 -5.70 12.29
C SER A 226 10.62 -5.86 13.60
N TYR A 227 9.71 -4.93 13.87
CA TYR A 227 8.97 -4.85 15.13
C TYR A 227 7.48 -4.52 14.92
N SER A 228 6.63 -5.17 15.70
CA SER A 228 5.27 -4.69 15.99
C SER A 228 5.31 -3.59 17.06
N LEU A 229 4.29 -2.74 17.08
CA LEU A 229 4.15 -1.65 18.05
C LEU A 229 2.89 -1.80 18.89
N SER A 230 3.05 -1.79 20.22
CA SER A 230 1.97 -1.63 21.18
C SER A 230 1.93 -0.17 21.65
N VAL A 231 0.91 0.57 21.25
CA VAL A 231 0.72 1.99 21.56
C VAL A 231 -0.39 2.16 22.58
N LYS A 232 -0.04 2.71 23.75
CA LYS A 232 -0.97 2.92 24.86
C LYS A 232 -1.11 4.39 25.18
N THR A 233 -2.36 4.79 25.42
CA THR A 233 -2.75 6.10 25.96
C THR A 233 -3.81 5.88 27.05
N PRO A 234 -4.19 6.92 27.83
CA PRO A 234 -5.33 6.79 28.74
C PRO A 234 -6.64 6.40 28.04
N ALA A 235 -6.82 6.79 26.77
CA ALA A 235 -8.01 6.50 25.97
C ALA A 235 -8.13 5.03 25.53
N GLY A 236 -7.00 4.36 25.26
CA GLY A 236 -7.03 2.99 24.76
C GLY A 236 -5.66 2.44 24.35
N HIS A 237 -5.70 1.20 23.86
CA HIS A 237 -4.56 0.40 23.45
C HIS A 237 -4.68 -0.01 21.98
N VAL A 238 -3.79 0.50 21.12
CA VAL A 238 -3.68 0.12 19.71
C VAL A 238 -2.46 -0.77 19.52
N PHE A 239 -2.64 -1.87 18.81
CA PHE A 239 -1.55 -2.74 18.39
C PHE A 239 -1.39 -2.68 16.87
N LEU A 240 -0.19 -2.43 16.39
CA LEU A 240 0.16 -2.47 14.96
C LEU A 240 1.14 -3.61 14.76
N THR A 241 0.83 -4.56 13.88
CA THR A 241 1.75 -5.68 13.62
C THR A 241 3.06 -5.23 12.98
N GLY A 242 3.06 -4.08 12.30
CA GLY A 242 4.03 -3.83 11.23
C GLY A 242 3.89 -4.90 10.15
N ASP A 243 4.91 -5.04 9.32
CA ASP A 243 4.97 -6.14 8.37
C ASP A 243 5.61 -7.35 9.03
N PHE A 244 4.99 -8.52 8.84
CA PHE A 244 5.43 -9.71 9.54
C PHE A 244 5.14 -10.99 8.79
N LYS A 245 5.99 -11.98 9.03
CA LYS A 245 5.68 -13.40 8.95
C LYS A 245 6.01 -14.05 10.30
N ILE A 246 5.70 -15.32 10.46
CA ILE A 246 6.09 -16.13 11.60
C ILE A 246 7.09 -17.18 11.13
N ASP A 247 8.37 -16.82 11.17
CA ASP A 247 9.47 -17.73 10.92
C ASP A 247 9.96 -18.34 12.24
N LEU A 248 9.81 -19.65 12.39
CA LEU A 248 10.23 -20.38 13.59
C LEU A 248 11.74 -20.69 13.61
N THR A 249 12.39 -20.55 12.45
CA THR A 249 13.81 -20.84 12.23
C THR A 249 14.50 -19.72 11.44
N PRO A 250 14.40 -18.45 11.89
CA PRO A 250 14.98 -17.32 11.18
C PRO A 250 16.51 -17.43 11.12
N ILE A 251 17.13 -16.69 10.20
CA ILE A 251 18.58 -16.77 9.92
C ILE A 251 19.40 -16.16 11.07
N ASP A 252 18.96 -15.03 11.61
CA ASP A 252 19.63 -14.31 12.71
C ASP A 252 19.30 -14.91 14.10
N ASN A 253 18.49 -15.97 14.16
CA ASN A 253 17.93 -16.56 15.39
C ASN A 253 17.11 -15.59 16.26
N GLU A 254 16.75 -14.40 15.77
CA GLU A 254 15.86 -13.46 16.46
C GLU A 254 14.40 -13.80 16.11
N LYS A 255 13.80 -14.67 16.92
CA LYS A 255 12.44 -15.19 16.70
C LYS A 255 11.35 -14.19 17.09
N VAL A 256 10.14 -14.45 16.59
CA VAL A 256 8.91 -13.77 17.05
C VAL A 256 8.76 -13.93 18.57
N ASP A 257 8.46 -12.84 19.27
CA ASP A 257 8.27 -12.84 20.72
C ASP A 257 6.84 -13.24 21.11
N PHE A 258 6.52 -14.53 20.91
CA PHE A 258 5.17 -15.08 21.18
C PHE A 258 4.68 -14.85 22.61
N VAL A 259 5.60 -14.90 23.58
CA VAL A 259 5.26 -14.69 24.99
C VAL A 259 4.76 -13.27 25.17
N ARG A 260 5.50 -12.26 24.67
CA ARG A 260 5.07 -10.87 24.83
C ARG A 260 3.81 -10.55 24.05
N LEU A 261 3.65 -11.11 22.85
CA LEU A 261 2.40 -10.96 22.08
C LEU A 261 1.19 -11.51 22.84
N SER A 262 1.32 -12.67 23.48
CA SER A 262 0.25 -13.27 24.28
C SER A 262 -0.08 -12.42 25.51
N GLU A 263 0.94 -11.93 26.23
CA GLU A 263 0.75 -11.02 27.37
C GLU A 263 0.01 -9.74 26.96
N LEU A 264 0.33 -9.16 25.78
CA LEU A 264 -0.40 -8.00 25.27
C LEU A 264 -1.86 -8.31 24.96
N GLY A 265 -2.16 -9.51 24.48
CA GLY A 265 -3.53 -10.00 24.30
C GLY A 265 -4.28 -10.12 25.62
N GLU A 266 -3.64 -10.65 26.67
CA GLU A 266 -4.22 -10.73 28.03
C GLU A 266 -4.45 -9.35 28.66
N GLU A 267 -3.56 -8.38 28.42
CA GLU A 267 -3.73 -7.00 28.84
C GLU A 267 -4.95 -6.33 28.17
N GLY A 268 -5.34 -6.82 26.99
CA GLY A 268 -6.48 -6.37 26.20
C GLY A 268 -6.11 -5.28 25.19
N VAL A 269 -6.33 -5.56 23.91
CA VAL A 269 -6.12 -4.62 22.79
C VAL A 269 -7.46 -4.09 22.29
N ASP A 270 -7.60 -2.75 22.23
CA ASP A 270 -8.86 -2.11 21.82
C ASP A 270 -9.03 -2.08 20.30
N LEU A 271 -7.92 -1.89 19.55
CA LEU A 271 -7.87 -1.94 18.10
C LEU A 271 -6.54 -2.54 17.62
N MET A 272 -6.61 -3.51 16.72
CA MET A 272 -5.44 -4.08 16.04
C MET A 272 -5.41 -3.69 14.56
N LEU A 273 -4.26 -3.21 14.09
CA LEU A 273 -3.93 -2.98 12.69
C LEU A 273 -2.98 -4.09 12.23
N SER A 274 -3.31 -4.79 11.15
CA SER A 274 -2.54 -5.97 10.72
C SER A 274 -2.23 -6.03 9.23
N ASP A 275 -1.00 -6.42 8.90
CA ASP A 275 -0.50 -6.68 7.54
C ASP A 275 -1.39 -7.69 6.80
N SER A 276 -1.91 -7.26 5.65
CA SER A 276 -2.87 -8.03 4.84
C SER A 276 -2.28 -8.57 3.54
N THR A 277 -1.00 -8.34 3.25
CA THR A 277 -0.37 -8.57 1.94
C THR A 277 -0.63 -9.98 1.39
N ASN A 278 -0.49 -11.00 2.23
CA ASN A 278 -0.64 -12.42 1.87
C ASN A 278 -1.95 -13.05 2.36
N SER A 279 -2.99 -12.26 2.62
CA SER A 279 -4.25 -12.79 3.17
C SER A 279 -5.01 -13.76 2.27
N GLU A 280 -4.68 -13.78 0.98
CA GLU A 280 -5.24 -14.70 -0.01
C GLU A 280 -4.38 -15.98 -0.18
N VAL A 281 -3.22 -16.03 0.48
CA VAL A 281 -2.30 -17.18 0.43
C VAL A 281 -2.64 -18.12 1.57
N GLU A 282 -3.10 -19.32 1.24
CA GLU A 282 -3.45 -20.35 2.21
C GLU A 282 -2.20 -20.96 2.87
N GLY A 283 -2.36 -21.49 4.09
CA GLY A 283 -1.29 -22.18 4.82
C GLY A 283 -0.30 -21.24 5.51
N PHE A 284 0.95 -21.69 5.59
CA PHE A 284 2.09 -21.01 6.22
C PHE A 284 3.13 -20.62 5.19
N THR A 285 3.69 -19.42 5.33
CA THR A 285 4.86 -18.96 4.59
C THR A 285 6.08 -19.79 5.03
N PRO A 286 6.87 -20.36 4.10
CA PRO A 286 8.04 -21.15 4.47
C PRO A 286 9.13 -20.30 5.14
N SER A 287 9.93 -20.95 5.99
CA SER A 287 11.08 -20.32 6.66
C SER A 287 12.12 -19.84 5.65
N GLU A 288 12.77 -18.71 5.97
CA GLU A 288 13.88 -18.16 5.21
C GLU A 288 15.05 -19.15 5.04
N ARG A 289 15.20 -20.08 5.99
CA ARG A 289 16.23 -21.13 5.97
C ARG A 289 16.10 -22.08 4.78
N SER A 290 14.88 -22.33 4.32
CA SER A 290 14.63 -23.17 3.14
C SER A 290 15.24 -22.59 1.86
N VAL A 291 15.40 -21.25 1.80
CA VAL A 291 16.04 -20.58 0.67
C VAL A 291 17.55 -20.83 0.66
N GLY A 292 18.19 -20.90 1.83
CA GLY A 292 19.61 -21.27 1.93
C GLY A 292 19.89 -22.70 1.45
N ASP A 293 18.99 -23.64 1.73
CA ASP A 293 19.08 -25.00 1.18
C ASP A 293 19.00 -24.99 -0.35
N ALA A 294 18.06 -24.22 -0.91
CA ALA A 294 17.93 -24.05 -2.35
C ALA A 294 19.19 -23.43 -2.97
N PHE A 295 19.75 -22.36 -2.39
CA PHE A 295 20.99 -21.78 -2.88
C PHE A 295 22.15 -22.77 -2.88
N ARG A 296 22.30 -23.59 -1.83
CA ARG A 296 23.35 -24.63 -1.81
C ARG A 296 23.22 -25.61 -2.96
N GLN A 297 21.99 -26.03 -3.29
CA GLN A 297 21.74 -26.94 -4.42
C GLN A 297 22.11 -26.29 -5.75
N GLU A 298 21.69 -25.05 -5.98
CA GLU A 298 22.00 -24.34 -7.23
C GLU A 298 23.51 -24.03 -7.36
N PHE A 299 24.18 -23.65 -6.27
CA PHE A 299 25.63 -23.42 -6.26
C PHE A 299 26.42 -24.70 -6.51
N GLN A 300 25.92 -25.85 -6.07
CA GLN A 300 26.54 -27.16 -6.32
C GLN A 300 26.43 -27.58 -7.78
N LYS A 301 25.30 -27.27 -8.45
CA LYS A 301 25.08 -27.59 -9.86
C LYS A 301 25.84 -26.66 -10.81
N ALA A 302 25.98 -25.39 -10.44
CA ALA A 302 26.57 -24.38 -11.29
C ALA A 302 28.04 -24.69 -11.63
N THR A 303 28.31 -24.84 -12.93
CA THR A 303 29.66 -25.06 -13.47
C THR A 303 30.36 -23.75 -13.86
N GLY A 304 29.61 -22.72 -14.24
CA GLY A 304 30.12 -21.40 -14.59
C GLY A 304 29.91 -20.36 -13.49
N ARG A 305 29.78 -19.09 -13.90
CA ARG A 305 29.50 -17.95 -13.00
C ARG A 305 28.06 -18.02 -12.51
N ILE A 306 27.82 -17.52 -11.31
CA ILE A 306 26.45 -17.40 -10.77
C ILE A 306 26.07 -15.92 -10.69
N VAL A 307 25.02 -15.51 -11.39
CA VAL A 307 24.44 -14.17 -11.29
C VAL A 307 23.21 -14.25 -10.39
N VAL A 308 23.26 -13.66 -9.20
CA VAL A 308 22.14 -13.64 -8.26
C VAL A 308 21.54 -12.24 -8.19
N ALA A 309 20.27 -12.11 -8.55
CA ALA A 309 19.49 -10.90 -8.33
C ALA A 309 18.72 -11.00 -7.01
N VAL A 310 18.86 -9.99 -6.16
CA VAL A 310 18.20 -9.94 -4.84
C VAL A 310 17.73 -8.54 -4.48
N PHE A 311 16.73 -8.43 -3.60
CA PHE A 311 16.39 -7.16 -2.97
C PHE A 311 17.51 -6.70 -2.04
N ALA A 312 17.94 -5.44 -2.18
CA ALA A 312 19.04 -4.91 -1.40
C ALA A 312 18.75 -4.91 0.11
N SER A 313 17.50 -4.67 0.51
CA SER A 313 17.07 -4.67 1.90
C SER A 313 17.09 -6.05 2.56
N HIS A 314 17.13 -7.15 1.80
CA HIS A 314 16.95 -8.50 2.34
C HIS A 314 18.25 -9.07 2.91
N VAL A 315 18.72 -8.51 4.02
CA VAL A 315 20.02 -8.84 4.65
C VAL A 315 20.17 -10.32 5.01
N HIS A 316 19.09 -11.00 5.41
CA HIS A 316 19.11 -12.45 5.69
C HIS A 316 19.37 -13.28 4.42
N ARG A 317 18.81 -12.87 3.27
CA ARG A 317 19.05 -13.52 1.98
C ARG A 317 20.50 -13.29 1.54
N ILE A 318 20.98 -12.06 1.68
CA ILE A 318 22.35 -11.69 1.36
C ILE A 318 23.35 -12.48 2.22
N GLN A 319 23.10 -12.63 3.53
CA GLN A 319 23.94 -13.43 4.41
C GLN A 319 24.03 -14.89 3.94
N GLN A 320 22.89 -15.51 3.59
CA GLN A 320 22.88 -16.88 3.07
C GLN A 320 23.66 -17.02 1.76
N ILE A 321 23.60 -16.02 0.87
CA ILE A 321 24.40 -15.99 -0.37
C ILE A 321 25.90 -15.87 -0.03
N ILE A 322 26.27 -15.03 0.93
CA ILE A 322 27.65 -14.87 1.40
C ILE A 322 28.19 -16.19 1.97
N ASP A 323 27.43 -16.82 2.87
CA ASP A 323 27.82 -18.07 3.51
C ASP A 323 27.97 -19.20 2.49
N THR A 324 27.05 -19.27 1.53
CA THR A 324 27.09 -20.26 0.45
C THR A 324 28.27 -20.01 -0.49
N ALA A 325 28.52 -18.76 -0.89
CA ALA A 325 29.68 -18.41 -1.71
C ALA A 325 31.00 -18.80 -1.02
N ALA A 326 31.13 -18.51 0.29
CA ALA A 326 32.29 -18.90 1.07
C ALA A 326 32.46 -20.43 1.14
N GLN A 327 31.37 -21.17 1.37
CA GLN A 327 31.37 -22.64 1.39
C GLN A 327 31.88 -23.24 0.07
N PHE A 328 31.43 -22.72 -1.06
CA PHE A 328 31.83 -23.17 -2.40
C PHE A 328 33.10 -22.49 -2.92
N LYS A 329 33.80 -21.70 -2.07
CA LYS A 329 35.03 -20.97 -2.41
C LYS A 329 34.88 -20.02 -3.62
N ARG A 330 33.70 -19.45 -3.79
CA ARG A 330 33.41 -18.44 -4.81
C ARG A 330 33.57 -17.02 -4.23
N LYS A 331 34.17 -16.12 -5.00
CA LYS A 331 34.27 -14.68 -4.71
C LYS A 331 32.97 -13.98 -5.12
N ILE A 332 32.65 -12.88 -4.43
CA ILE A 332 31.44 -12.08 -4.71
C ILE A 332 31.84 -10.75 -5.33
N ALA A 333 31.28 -10.45 -6.49
CA ALA A 333 31.27 -9.11 -7.08
C ALA A 333 29.88 -8.49 -6.93
N ILE A 334 29.80 -7.26 -6.44
CA ILE A 334 28.52 -6.57 -6.18
C ILE A 334 28.27 -5.55 -7.29
N ASP A 335 27.06 -5.55 -7.85
CA ASP A 335 26.61 -4.56 -8.83
C ASP A 335 25.26 -3.93 -8.43
N GLY A 336 25.28 -2.62 -8.20
CA GLY A 336 24.11 -1.84 -7.83
C GLY A 336 24.34 -0.97 -6.59
N ARG A 337 24.01 0.32 -6.71
CA ARG A 337 24.25 1.33 -5.65
C ARG A 337 23.57 0.96 -4.32
N SER A 338 22.32 0.52 -4.37
CA SER A 338 21.57 0.14 -3.16
C SER A 338 22.18 -1.06 -2.45
N LEU A 339 22.65 -2.07 -3.20
CA LEU A 339 23.35 -3.22 -2.63
C LEU A 339 24.70 -2.81 -2.01
N LEU A 340 25.51 -2.02 -2.72
CA LEU A 340 26.78 -1.52 -2.19
C LEU A 340 26.59 -0.76 -0.87
N LYS A 341 25.54 0.06 -0.77
CA LYS A 341 25.23 0.80 0.45
C LYS A 341 24.83 -0.14 1.60
N VAL A 342 24.08 -1.21 1.33
CA VAL A 342 23.75 -2.22 2.35
C VAL A 342 25.00 -2.98 2.81
N PHE A 343 25.90 -3.33 1.90
CA PHE A 343 27.20 -3.96 2.25
C PHE A 343 28.12 -3.03 3.04
N GLU A 344 27.97 -1.71 2.93
CA GLU A 344 28.66 -0.72 3.76
C GLU A 344 28.01 -0.63 5.16
N ILE A 345 26.68 -0.52 5.22
CA ILE A 345 25.93 -0.24 6.45
C ILE A 345 25.76 -1.48 7.33
N ALA A 346 25.26 -2.59 6.78
CA ALA A 346 24.80 -3.72 7.58
C ALA A 346 25.90 -4.36 8.45
N PRO A 347 27.18 -4.46 8.00
CA PRO A 347 28.26 -4.89 8.87
C PRO A 347 28.52 -3.96 10.05
N SER A 348 28.42 -2.63 9.84
CA SER A 348 28.68 -1.64 10.90
C SER A 348 27.69 -1.73 12.08
N VAL A 349 26.51 -2.29 11.84
CA VAL A 349 25.46 -2.51 12.85
C VAL A 349 25.34 -3.98 13.29
N GLY A 350 26.27 -4.84 12.85
CA GLY A 350 26.31 -6.26 13.21
C GLY A 350 25.20 -7.11 12.56
N ARG A 351 24.64 -6.66 11.43
CA ARG A 351 23.54 -7.34 10.72
C ARG A 351 23.99 -8.10 9.47
N LEU A 352 25.27 -8.01 9.12
CA LEU A 352 25.88 -8.75 8.02
C LEU A 352 27.32 -9.10 8.39
N THR A 353 27.70 -10.36 8.23
CA THR A 353 29.06 -10.86 8.46
C THR A 353 29.66 -11.29 7.14
N ILE A 354 30.82 -10.71 6.80
CA ILE A 354 31.49 -10.95 5.51
C ILE A 354 32.87 -11.55 5.80
N PRO A 355 33.14 -12.79 5.34
CA PRO A 355 34.48 -13.37 5.43
C PRO A 355 35.54 -12.52 4.71
N GLU A 356 36.76 -12.49 5.26
CA GLU A 356 37.87 -11.76 4.66
C GLU A 356 38.16 -12.26 3.23
N ASN A 357 38.57 -11.33 2.36
CA ASN A 357 38.92 -11.60 0.97
C ASN A 357 37.81 -12.21 0.11
N LEU A 358 36.55 -12.22 0.55
CA LEU A 358 35.44 -12.77 -0.25
C LEU A 358 34.99 -11.82 -1.37
N LEU A 359 35.03 -10.51 -1.11
CA LEU A 359 34.58 -9.48 -2.06
C LEU A 359 35.66 -9.13 -3.07
N ILE A 360 35.27 -8.95 -4.34
CA ILE A 360 36.13 -8.47 -5.42
C ILE A 360 35.47 -7.32 -6.18
N PRO A 361 36.24 -6.41 -6.80
CA PRO A 361 35.69 -5.39 -7.68
C PRO A 361 35.00 -6.02 -8.90
N ILE A 362 33.86 -5.47 -9.32
CA ILE A 362 33.12 -5.93 -10.52
C ILE A 362 33.99 -5.93 -11.79
N SER A 363 34.92 -4.99 -11.91
CA SER A 363 35.86 -4.88 -13.02
C SER A 363 36.94 -5.97 -13.04
N SER A 364 37.06 -6.76 -11.98
CA SER A 364 38.02 -7.86 -11.88
C SER A 364 37.40 -9.23 -12.15
N VAL A 365 36.08 -9.31 -12.42
CA VAL A 365 35.38 -10.59 -12.63
C VAL A 365 36.06 -11.45 -13.70
N ASP A 366 36.44 -10.87 -14.84
CA ASP A 366 37.08 -11.61 -15.95
C ASP A 366 38.52 -12.09 -15.66
N LYS A 367 39.08 -11.77 -14.48
CA LYS A 367 40.41 -12.24 -14.04
C LYS A 367 40.35 -13.54 -13.25
N TYR A 368 39.16 -14.04 -12.94
CA TYR A 368 38.94 -15.26 -12.17
C TYR A 368 38.28 -16.31 -13.04
N ASP A 369 38.49 -17.58 -12.69
CA ASP A 369 37.79 -18.69 -13.31
C ASP A 369 36.28 -18.60 -13.02
N ASP A 370 35.47 -19.00 -14.01
CA ASP A 370 34.01 -18.85 -13.98
C ASP A 370 33.37 -19.52 -12.76
N ASP A 371 33.84 -20.72 -12.41
CA ASP A 371 33.37 -21.51 -11.28
C ASP A 371 33.78 -20.93 -9.91
N LYS A 372 34.53 -19.81 -9.89
CA LYS A 372 34.93 -19.08 -8.69
C LYS A 372 34.16 -17.78 -8.49
N ILE A 373 33.18 -17.45 -9.32
CA ILE A 373 32.50 -16.15 -9.26
C ILE A 373 31.01 -16.26 -8.92
N VAL A 374 30.56 -15.35 -8.05
CA VAL A 374 29.17 -14.94 -7.85
C VAL A 374 29.06 -13.44 -8.11
N ILE A 375 28.12 -13.04 -8.96
CA ILE A 375 27.76 -11.64 -9.21
C ILE A 375 26.43 -11.37 -8.51
N LEU A 376 26.47 -10.57 -7.45
CA LEU A 376 25.28 -10.17 -6.71
C LEU A 376 24.77 -8.82 -7.23
N CYS A 377 23.54 -8.78 -7.74
CA CYS A 377 23.03 -7.63 -8.45
C CYS A 377 21.61 -7.19 -8.04
N THR A 378 21.28 -5.92 -8.28
CA THR A 378 19.90 -5.39 -8.16
C THR A 378 19.09 -5.66 -9.43
N GLY A 379 17.78 -5.35 -9.41
CA GLY A 379 16.93 -5.40 -10.59
C GLY A 379 15.94 -6.56 -10.59
N THR A 380 15.55 -7.03 -9.40
CA THR A 380 14.63 -8.14 -9.20
C THR A 380 13.20 -7.84 -9.66
N GLN A 381 12.86 -6.57 -9.91
CA GLN A 381 11.53 -6.13 -10.34
C GLN A 381 11.49 -5.64 -11.80
N GLY A 382 12.57 -5.82 -12.55
CA GLY A 382 12.61 -5.40 -13.95
C GLY A 382 12.87 -3.91 -14.15
N GLU A 383 13.36 -3.22 -13.12
CA GLU A 383 13.65 -1.79 -13.18
C GLU A 383 14.63 -1.51 -14.33
N PRO A 384 14.29 -0.66 -15.32
CA PRO A 384 15.04 -0.58 -16.58
C PRO A 384 16.52 -0.25 -16.42
N LEU A 385 16.85 0.56 -15.41
CA LEU A 385 18.21 1.01 -15.11
C LEU A 385 18.92 0.15 -14.05
N ALA A 386 18.32 -0.92 -13.53
CA ALA A 386 18.98 -1.79 -12.57
C ALA A 386 19.98 -2.75 -13.23
N ALA A 387 20.86 -3.33 -12.40
CA ALA A 387 21.97 -4.17 -12.86
C ALA A 387 21.48 -5.37 -13.69
N LEU A 388 20.54 -6.18 -13.17
CA LEU A 388 20.01 -7.34 -13.88
C LEU A 388 19.40 -6.97 -15.23
N SER A 389 18.65 -5.88 -15.33
CA SER A 389 18.03 -5.43 -16.59
C SER A 389 19.06 -5.07 -17.66
N ARG A 390 20.20 -4.48 -17.28
CA ARG A 390 21.31 -4.21 -18.19
C ARG A 390 22.06 -5.49 -18.58
N ILE A 391 22.27 -6.39 -17.63
CA ILE A 391 22.90 -7.71 -17.84
C ILE A 391 22.05 -8.56 -18.80
N ALA A 392 20.73 -8.63 -18.57
CA ALA A 392 19.78 -9.36 -19.41
C ALA A 392 19.79 -8.89 -20.87
N LYS A 393 20.10 -7.62 -21.13
CA LYS A 393 20.21 -7.06 -22.49
C LYS A 393 21.64 -7.10 -23.04
N ASN A 394 22.61 -7.65 -22.32
CA ASN A 394 24.05 -7.55 -22.61
C ASN A 394 24.53 -6.11 -22.86
N MET A 395 23.91 -5.14 -22.18
CA MET A 395 24.27 -3.72 -22.21
C MET A 395 25.11 -3.30 -20.98
N HIS A 396 25.46 -4.25 -20.12
CA HIS A 396 26.23 -3.96 -18.91
C HIS A 396 27.73 -3.83 -19.23
N LYS A 397 28.39 -2.80 -18.67
CA LYS A 397 29.79 -2.45 -19.00
C LYS A 397 30.80 -3.56 -18.74
N HIS A 398 30.59 -4.33 -17.67
CA HIS A 398 31.55 -5.34 -17.20
C HIS A 398 31.07 -6.78 -17.31
N ILE A 399 29.77 -7.00 -17.55
CA ILE A 399 29.16 -8.33 -17.45
C ILE A 399 28.32 -8.55 -18.71
N ALA A 400 28.58 -9.64 -19.42
CA ALA A 400 27.72 -10.14 -20.47
C ALA A 400 27.38 -11.60 -20.16
N LEU A 401 26.11 -11.97 -20.29
CA LEU A 401 25.66 -13.35 -20.14
C LEU A 401 26.26 -14.21 -21.26
N ARG A 402 26.76 -15.38 -20.89
CA ARG A 402 27.37 -16.35 -21.80
C ARG A 402 26.98 -17.78 -21.44
N GLU A 403 27.29 -18.70 -22.33
CA GLU A 403 27.07 -20.13 -22.14
C GLU A 403 27.64 -20.62 -20.80
N GLY A 404 26.84 -21.36 -20.04
CA GLY A 404 27.23 -21.94 -18.76
C GLY A 404 27.06 -21.03 -17.52
N ASP A 405 26.61 -19.78 -17.69
CA ASP A 405 26.20 -18.96 -16.55
C ASP A 405 24.91 -19.52 -15.91
N THR A 406 24.82 -19.45 -14.58
CA THR A 406 23.57 -19.68 -13.84
C THR A 406 23.02 -18.34 -13.36
N VAL A 407 21.77 -18.03 -13.72
CA VAL A 407 21.09 -16.79 -13.30
C VAL A 407 19.99 -17.12 -12.31
N ILE A 408 20.09 -16.60 -11.09
CA ILE A 408 19.12 -16.82 -10.00
C ILE A 408 18.38 -15.52 -9.70
N ILE A 409 17.07 -15.50 -9.95
CA ILE A 409 16.22 -14.37 -9.60
C ILE A 409 15.53 -14.66 -8.26
N SER A 410 16.12 -14.18 -7.16
CA SER A 410 15.70 -14.46 -5.78
C SER A 410 14.58 -13.51 -5.31
N SER A 411 13.53 -13.37 -6.11
CA SER A 411 12.39 -12.51 -5.84
C SER A 411 11.09 -13.06 -6.40
N THR A 412 9.99 -12.47 -5.94
CA THR A 412 8.72 -12.53 -6.64
C THR A 412 8.41 -11.14 -7.22
N PRO A 413 7.89 -11.04 -8.46
CA PRO A 413 7.31 -9.80 -8.94
C PRO A 413 6.26 -9.27 -7.98
N ILE A 414 6.44 -8.01 -7.57
CA ILE A 414 5.46 -7.18 -6.88
C ILE A 414 4.32 -6.88 -7.87
N PRO A 415 3.05 -6.85 -7.43
CA PRO A 415 1.93 -6.46 -8.29
C PRO A 415 2.22 -5.18 -9.07
N GLY A 416 2.03 -5.23 -10.39
CA GLY A 416 2.34 -4.14 -11.34
C GLY A 416 3.66 -4.31 -12.09
N ASN A 417 4.62 -5.05 -11.54
CA ASN A 417 5.95 -5.25 -12.15
C ASN A 417 6.08 -6.54 -12.97
N GLU A 418 5.00 -7.34 -13.11
CA GLU A 418 5.05 -8.65 -13.75
C GLU A 418 5.60 -8.59 -15.19
N LYS A 419 5.17 -7.58 -15.94
CA LYS A 419 5.58 -7.36 -17.35
C LYS A 419 7.07 -7.02 -17.45
N ALA A 420 7.57 -6.15 -16.55
CA ALA A 420 8.97 -5.76 -16.52
C ALA A 420 9.87 -6.96 -16.17
N VAL A 421 9.50 -7.75 -15.15
CA VAL A 421 10.24 -8.97 -14.79
C VAL A 421 10.17 -10.01 -15.90
N SER A 422 9.00 -10.23 -16.51
CA SER A 422 8.85 -11.16 -17.64
C SER A 422 9.72 -10.77 -18.83
N THR A 423 9.84 -9.46 -19.10
CA THR A 423 10.73 -8.94 -20.15
C THR A 423 12.19 -9.28 -19.87
N ASN A 424 12.65 -9.13 -18.62
CA ASN A 424 14.01 -9.54 -18.24
C ASN A 424 14.23 -11.04 -18.38
N ILE A 425 13.29 -11.87 -17.89
CA ILE A 425 13.33 -13.33 -18.04
C ILE A 425 13.48 -13.70 -19.53
N ASN A 426 12.64 -13.14 -20.40
CA ASN A 426 12.69 -13.39 -21.83
C ASN A 426 14.02 -12.97 -22.47
N ASN A 427 14.62 -11.88 -21.99
CA ASN A 427 15.92 -11.45 -22.50
C ASN A 427 17.07 -12.36 -22.02
N ILE A 428 17.01 -12.85 -20.78
CA ILE A 428 17.98 -13.81 -20.23
C ILE A 428 17.90 -15.15 -20.98
N LEU A 429 16.70 -15.66 -21.25
CA LEU A 429 16.46 -16.92 -21.96
C LEU A 429 16.90 -16.91 -23.44
N LYS A 430 17.33 -15.76 -23.98
CA LYS A 430 17.95 -15.69 -25.33
C LYS A 430 19.39 -16.22 -25.33
N TYR A 431 19.99 -16.39 -24.16
CA TYR A 431 21.34 -16.91 -23.98
C TYR A 431 21.28 -18.33 -23.41
N ASP A 432 22.32 -19.11 -23.65
CA ASP A 432 22.42 -20.48 -23.15
C ASP A 432 22.83 -20.51 -21.67
N VAL A 433 21.91 -20.08 -20.81
CA VAL A 433 22.12 -19.94 -19.36
C VAL A 433 21.13 -20.80 -18.60
N ASP A 434 21.53 -21.25 -17.41
CA ASP A 434 20.62 -21.92 -16.48
C ASP A 434 19.85 -20.86 -15.66
N LEU A 435 18.57 -20.66 -15.98
CA LEU A 435 17.73 -19.65 -15.33
C LEU A 435 16.87 -20.28 -14.22
N VAL A 436 17.12 -19.86 -12.98
CA VAL A 436 16.40 -20.30 -11.78
C VAL A 436 15.39 -19.24 -11.32
N PHE A 437 14.08 -19.52 -11.41
CA PHE A 437 13.02 -18.57 -11.01
C PHE A 437 11.73 -19.16 -10.38
N LYS A 438 11.14 -18.33 -9.50
CA LYS A 438 9.78 -18.18 -8.91
C LYS A 438 8.94 -19.35 -8.36
N LYS A 439 9.14 -20.65 -8.60
CA LYS A 439 8.29 -21.67 -7.88
C LYS A 439 8.84 -23.08 -7.73
N ILE A 440 9.70 -23.52 -8.64
CA ILE A 440 10.19 -24.92 -8.65
C ILE A 440 11.41 -25.09 -7.73
N ALA A 441 12.23 -24.05 -7.57
CA ALA A 441 13.54 -24.16 -6.92
C ALA A 441 13.59 -23.69 -5.46
N GLY A 442 12.50 -23.17 -4.86
CA GLY A 442 12.53 -22.72 -3.46
C GLY A 442 13.44 -21.51 -3.17
N ILE A 443 13.89 -20.77 -4.19
CA ILE A 443 14.87 -19.68 -4.08
C ILE A 443 14.32 -18.34 -3.55
N HIS A 444 13.05 -18.32 -3.12
CA HIS A 444 12.41 -17.14 -2.52
C HIS A 444 11.24 -17.58 -1.63
N VAL A 445 11.13 -16.92 -0.48
CA VAL A 445 9.94 -16.94 0.37
C VAL A 445 9.50 -15.49 0.59
N SER A 446 8.19 -15.30 0.79
CA SER A 446 7.65 -13.98 1.11
C SER A 446 8.15 -13.49 2.48
N GLY A 447 8.20 -12.17 2.65
CA GLY A 447 8.37 -11.54 3.95
C GLY A 447 7.09 -11.52 4.78
N HIS A 448 5.92 -11.72 4.16
CA HIS A 448 4.62 -11.56 4.80
C HIS A 448 3.99 -12.91 5.15
N GLY A 449 3.29 -12.95 6.28
CA GLY A 449 2.62 -14.13 6.81
C GLY A 449 1.43 -14.50 5.94
N SER A 450 1.32 -15.79 5.62
CA SER A 450 0.14 -16.36 4.98
C SER A 450 -1.02 -16.45 5.97
N LYS A 451 -2.19 -16.88 5.49
CA LYS A 451 -3.45 -16.86 6.23
C LYS A 451 -3.39 -17.50 7.63
N GLU A 452 -2.65 -18.59 7.81
CA GLU A 452 -2.59 -19.26 9.12
C GLU A 452 -1.72 -18.49 10.14
N GLU A 453 -0.71 -17.75 9.67
CA GLU A 453 0.11 -16.88 10.53
C GLU A 453 -0.67 -15.62 10.94
N GLN A 454 -1.48 -15.08 10.03
CA GLN A 454 -2.41 -14.00 10.34
C GLN A 454 -3.45 -14.41 11.38
N LYS A 455 -4.06 -15.60 11.23
CA LYS A 455 -4.97 -16.19 12.23
C LYS A 455 -4.27 -16.42 13.56
N LEU A 456 -3.03 -16.88 13.56
CA LEU A 456 -2.25 -17.04 14.79
C LEU A 456 -2.05 -15.70 15.50
N MET A 457 -1.65 -14.65 14.78
CA MET A 457 -1.52 -13.30 15.34
C MET A 457 -2.86 -12.78 15.90
N LEU A 458 -3.96 -12.97 15.18
CA LEU A 458 -5.31 -12.62 15.65
C LEU A 458 -5.68 -13.33 16.96
N ASN A 459 -5.32 -14.62 17.12
CA ASN A 459 -5.59 -15.37 18.34
C ASN A 459 -4.67 -14.97 19.50
N LEU A 460 -3.41 -14.62 19.24
CA LEU A 460 -2.47 -14.15 20.26
C LEU A 460 -2.90 -12.80 20.83
N ILE A 461 -3.32 -11.88 19.96
CA ILE A 461 -3.69 -10.51 20.34
C ILE A 461 -5.15 -10.42 20.82
N ASN A 462 -6.03 -11.27 20.29
CA ASN A 462 -7.46 -11.31 20.61
C ASN A 462 -8.11 -9.90 20.70
N PRO A 463 -8.05 -9.10 19.62
CA PRO A 463 -8.41 -7.69 19.69
C PRO A 463 -9.92 -7.47 19.77
N LYS A 464 -10.36 -6.41 20.47
CA LYS A 464 -11.77 -6.01 20.52
C LYS A 464 -12.31 -5.50 19.18
N HIS A 465 -11.47 -4.83 18.41
CA HIS A 465 -11.75 -4.34 17.05
C HIS A 465 -10.55 -4.62 16.16
N PHE A 466 -10.82 -4.83 14.88
CA PHE A 466 -9.79 -5.18 13.90
C PHE A 466 -9.86 -4.27 12.68
N MET A 467 -8.70 -3.88 12.17
CA MET A 467 -8.56 -3.06 10.97
C MET A 467 -7.46 -3.68 10.10
N PRO A 468 -7.82 -4.37 9.00
CA PRO A 468 -6.80 -4.83 8.07
C PRO A 468 -6.14 -3.63 7.37
N VAL A 469 -4.81 -3.68 7.26
CA VAL A 469 -3.98 -2.65 6.60
C VAL A 469 -2.92 -3.30 5.72
N HIS A 470 -2.12 -2.51 4.99
CA HIS A 470 -1.04 -3.00 4.14
C HIS A 470 -1.56 -4.00 3.08
N GLY A 471 -2.32 -3.50 2.11
CA GLY A 471 -2.87 -4.34 1.04
C GLY A 471 -3.93 -3.67 0.18
N GLU A 472 -4.07 -4.20 -1.04
CA GLU A 472 -5.18 -3.88 -1.95
C GLU A 472 -6.53 -4.31 -1.34
N TYR A 473 -7.63 -3.73 -1.82
CA TYR A 473 -8.97 -4.00 -1.29
C TYR A 473 -9.33 -5.50 -1.20
N ARG A 474 -8.90 -6.32 -2.18
CA ARG A 474 -9.08 -7.78 -2.15
C ARG A 474 -8.37 -8.44 -0.97
N MET A 475 -7.16 -7.99 -0.65
CA MET A 475 -6.33 -8.48 0.44
C MET A 475 -6.95 -8.09 1.78
N LEU A 476 -7.37 -6.83 1.94
CA LEU A 476 -8.05 -6.34 3.14
C LEU A 476 -9.33 -7.15 3.43
N LYS A 477 -10.10 -7.43 2.37
CA LYS A 477 -11.34 -8.21 2.46
C LYS A 477 -11.08 -9.69 2.79
N ALA A 478 -10.00 -10.28 2.29
CA ALA A 478 -9.58 -11.62 2.68
C ALA A 478 -9.15 -11.67 4.15
N HIS A 479 -8.39 -10.68 4.63
CA HIS A 479 -7.99 -10.61 6.03
C HIS A 479 -9.18 -10.42 6.99
N MET A 480 -10.16 -9.60 6.59
CA MET A 480 -11.44 -9.49 7.31
C MET A 480 -12.11 -10.86 7.48
N ARG A 481 -12.07 -11.74 6.46
CA ARG A 481 -12.64 -13.09 6.58
C ARG A 481 -11.86 -13.93 7.59
N SER A 482 -10.52 -13.87 7.57
CA SER A 482 -9.68 -14.54 8.58
C SER A 482 -10.02 -14.07 9.99
N ALA A 483 -10.23 -12.77 10.21
CA ALA A 483 -10.64 -12.23 11.51
C ALA A 483 -12.02 -12.73 11.97
N ILE A 484 -12.99 -12.86 11.06
CA ILE A 484 -14.30 -13.46 11.37
C ILE A 484 -14.14 -14.95 11.73
N GLU A 485 -13.32 -15.69 11.00
CA GLU A 485 -13.02 -17.10 11.26
C GLU A 485 -12.40 -17.32 12.65
N THR A 486 -11.57 -16.38 13.13
CA THR A 486 -10.99 -16.42 14.48
C THR A 486 -11.90 -15.83 15.57
N GLY A 487 -13.13 -15.42 15.23
CA GLY A 487 -14.13 -15.00 16.21
C GLY A 487 -14.28 -13.49 16.43
N VAL A 488 -13.59 -12.63 15.67
CA VAL A 488 -13.83 -11.19 15.72
C VAL A 488 -15.21 -10.89 15.12
N PRO A 489 -16.13 -10.25 15.85
CA PRO A 489 -17.46 -9.95 15.31
C PRO A 489 -17.39 -9.05 14.08
N LYS A 490 -18.21 -9.33 13.06
CA LYS A 490 -18.17 -8.58 11.80
C LYS A 490 -18.40 -7.08 11.97
N ASP A 491 -19.22 -6.67 12.93
CA ASP A 491 -19.49 -5.26 13.28
C ASP A 491 -18.35 -4.59 14.05
N LYS A 492 -17.32 -5.34 14.42
CA LYS A 492 -16.09 -4.87 15.08
C LYS A 492 -14.89 -4.80 14.13
N ILE A 493 -15.09 -5.10 12.85
CA ILE A 493 -14.05 -4.99 11.82
C ILE A 493 -14.26 -3.72 11.00
N LEU A 494 -13.19 -2.93 10.86
CA LEU A 494 -13.20 -1.65 10.17
C LEU A 494 -12.45 -1.78 8.84
N LEU A 495 -13.18 -1.75 7.72
CA LEU A 495 -12.59 -1.51 6.40
C LEU A 495 -12.55 0.00 6.17
N THR A 496 -11.36 0.55 6.00
CA THR A 496 -11.11 1.99 5.96
C THR A 496 -10.33 2.37 4.70
N GLN A 497 -10.21 3.67 4.46
CA GLN A 497 -9.41 4.25 3.38
C GLN A 497 -8.38 5.24 3.94
N ASN A 498 -7.37 5.57 3.15
CA ASN A 498 -6.45 6.65 3.48
C ASN A 498 -7.25 7.94 3.80
N GLY A 499 -6.88 8.60 4.88
CA GLY A 499 -7.53 9.81 5.41
C GLY A 499 -8.70 9.57 6.36
N ASP A 500 -9.22 8.34 6.49
CA ASP A 500 -10.26 8.05 7.48
C ASP A 500 -9.75 8.29 8.90
N LYS A 501 -10.59 8.91 9.74
CA LYS A 501 -10.27 9.19 11.14
C LYS A 501 -10.98 8.20 12.05
N ILE A 502 -10.26 7.20 12.57
CA ILE A 502 -10.81 6.15 13.42
C ILE A 502 -10.78 6.62 14.87
N GLU A 503 -11.95 6.88 15.47
CA GLU A 503 -12.12 7.19 16.89
C GLU A 503 -12.07 5.90 17.70
N VAL A 504 -11.08 5.78 18.60
CA VAL A 504 -10.84 4.62 19.46
C VAL A 504 -11.00 5.00 20.92
N THR A 505 -11.77 4.19 21.64
CA THR A 505 -11.94 4.21 23.10
C THR A 505 -11.84 2.79 23.63
N ARG A 506 -11.81 2.62 24.95
CA ARG A 506 -11.85 1.28 25.59
C ARG A 506 -13.13 0.46 25.30
N GLU A 507 -14.18 1.10 24.79
CA GLU A 507 -15.50 0.49 24.54
C GLU A 507 -15.79 0.28 23.05
N TYR A 508 -15.35 1.17 22.17
CA TYR A 508 -15.63 1.13 20.74
C TYR A 508 -14.49 1.70 19.88
N ALA A 509 -14.40 1.21 18.65
CA ALA A 509 -13.69 1.85 17.55
C ALA A 509 -14.65 2.09 16.38
N LYS A 510 -14.65 3.30 15.79
CA LYS A 510 -15.49 3.64 14.63
C LYS A 510 -14.86 4.73 13.79
N ILE A 511 -15.23 4.81 12.51
CA ILE A 511 -14.87 5.93 11.65
C ILE A 511 -15.65 7.18 12.09
N ASN A 512 -14.94 8.28 12.35
CA ASN A 512 -15.51 9.57 12.76
C ASN A 512 -14.77 10.74 12.11
N GLY A 513 -15.07 10.97 10.83
CA GLY A 513 -14.50 12.06 10.03
C GLY A 513 -13.38 11.60 9.09
N LYS A 514 -12.83 12.57 8.36
CA LYS A 514 -11.71 12.41 7.43
C LYS A 514 -10.72 13.57 7.58
N VAL A 515 -9.47 13.34 7.21
CA VAL A 515 -8.45 14.38 7.05
C VAL A 515 -8.06 14.48 5.57
N ASN A 516 -7.31 15.52 5.21
CA ASN A 516 -6.71 15.58 3.88
C ASN A 516 -5.66 14.46 3.75
N SER A 517 -5.76 13.68 2.69
CA SER A 517 -4.88 12.56 2.35
C SER A 517 -4.88 12.37 0.84
N GLY A 518 -3.79 11.85 0.31
CA GLY A 518 -3.62 11.63 -1.12
C GLY A 518 -2.19 11.29 -1.46
N GLU A 519 -1.87 11.43 -2.74
CA GLU A 519 -0.56 11.15 -3.30
C GLU A 519 0.16 12.44 -3.66
N ILE A 520 1.42 12.54 -3.26
CA ILE A 520 2.35 13.55 -3.72
C ILE A 520 3.39 12.88 -4.60
N LEU A 521 3.53 13.40 -5.82
CA LEU A 521 4.47 12.90 -6.82
C LEU A 521 5.83 13.58 -6.66
N VAL A 522 6.89 12.80 -6.76
CA VAL A 522 8.29 13.26 -6.72
C VAL A 522 8.96 12.97 -8.05
N ASP A 523 9.62 13.98 -8.62
CA ASP A 523 10.38 13.91 -9.88
C ASP A 523 11.66 14.74 -9.73
N GLY A 524 12.79 14.06 -9.62
CA GLY A 524 14.09 14.65 -9.36
C GLY A 524 14.10 15.48 -8.07
N LEU A 525 14.22 16.81 -8.22
CA LEU A 525 14.21 17.77 -7.12
C LEU A 525 12.80 18.35 -6.85
N GLY A 526 11.85 18.16 -7.77
CA GLY A 526 10.48 18.65 -7.63
C GLY A 526 9.66 17.73 -6.73
N VAL A 527 9.05 18.29 -5.69
CA VAL A 527 8.17 17.56 -4.75
C VAL A 527 6.80 18.21 -4.79
N GLY A 528 5.81 17.53 -5.35
CA GLY A 528 4.45 18.06 -5.47
C GLY A 528 4.24 19.16 -6.51
N ASP A 529 5.29 19.55 -7.25
CA ASP A 529 5.21 20.53 -8.35
C ASP A 529 4.51 19.94 -9.60
N ILE A 530 4.33 18.62 -9.64
CA ILE A 530 3.71 17.91 -10.75
C ILE A 530 2.24 17.66 -10.43
N GLY A 531 1.39 18.55 -10.94
CA GLY A 531 -0.06 18.34 -10.90
C GLY A 531 -0.51 17.22 -11.85
N SER A 532 -1.71 16.68 -11.61
CA SER A 532 -2.36 15.68 -12.47
C SER A 532 -2.45 16.09 -13.95
N LYS A 533 -2.43 17.40 -14.24
CA LYS A 533 -2.37 17.94 -15.60
C LYS A 533 -1.07 17.59 -16.32
N VAL A 534 0.08 17.72 -15.64
CA VAL A 534 1.39 17.41 -16.23
C VAL A 534 1.49 15.91 -16.53
N ILE A 535 0.97 15.05 -15.65
CA ILE A 535 0.90 13.61 -15.91
C ILE A 535 0.03 13.29 -17.12
N LYS A 536 -1.16 13.91 -17.23
CA LYS A 536 -2.02 13.74 -18.41
C LYS A 536 -1.33 14.19 -19.69
N ASP A 537 -0.63 15.32 -19.67
CA ASP A 537 0.14 15.80 -20.81
C ASP A 537 1.23 14.78 -21.19
N ARG A 538 1.97 14.21 -20.21
CA ARG A 538 2.98 13.17 -20.45
C ARG A 538 2.38 11.89 -21.04
N GLN A 539 1.24 11.43 -20.51
CA GLN A 539 0.53 10.25 -21.03
C GLN A 539 0.11 10.48 -22.49
N GLN A 540 -0.55 11.61 -22.78
CA GLN A 540 -0.99 11.92 -24.14
C GLN A 540 0.20 12.08 -25.11
N LEU A 541 1.31 12.69 -24.66
CA LEU A 541 2.56 12.74 -25.44
C LEU A 541 3.11 11.35 -25.74
N SER A 542 3.06 10.42 -24.77
CA SER A 542 3.57 9.06 -24.96
C SER A 542 2.72 8.20 -25.91
N GLU A 543 1.40 8.42 -25.94
CA GLU A 543 0.44 7.66 -26.74
C GLU A 543 0.28 8.25 -28.14
N ASP A 544 0.05 9.55 -28.23
CA ASP A 544 -0.39 10.23 -29.44
C ASP A 544 0.62 11.24 -30.01
N GLY A 545 1.70 11.53 -29.28
CA GLY A 545 2.72 12.48 -29.73
C GLY A 545 2.21 13.93 -29.78
N ILE A 546 2.96 14.80 -30.46
CA ILE A 546 2.69 16.23 -30.53
C ILE A 546 2.83 16.76 -31.97
N VAL A 547 1.96 17.73 -32.28
CA VAL A 547 1.97 18.55 -33.49
C VAL A 547 2.08 20.02 -33.09
N ILE A 548 3.17 20.65 -33.49
CA ILE A 548 3.44 22.07 -33.28
C ILE A 548 3.10 22.81 -34.57
N VAL A 549 2.34 23.90 -34.47
CA VAL A 549 1.93 24.72 -35.61
C VAL A 549 2.33 26.15 -35.35
N ALA A 550 3.18 26.74 -36.18
CA ALA A 550 3.64 28.11 -36.00
C ALA A 550 3.08 29.06 -37.06
N TYR A 551 2.67 30.25 -36.62
CA TYR A 551 2.33 31.40 -37.46
C TYR A 551 3.14 32.61 -37.02
N SER A 552 3.53 33.45 -37.98
CA SER A 552 4.10 34.77 -37.72
C SER A 552 3.06 35.84 -38.03
N ILE A 553 2.81 36.74 -37.09
CA ILE A 553 1.81 37.81 -37.17
C ILE A 553 2.52 39.16 -37.08
N ASP A 554 2.22 40.07 -38.01
CA ASP A 554 2.72 41.44 -37.99
C ASP A 554 2.06 42.20 -36.84
N LYS A 555 2.88 42.78 -35.95
CA LYS A 555 2.40 43.44 -34.73
C LYS A 555 1.50 44.65 -34.99
N ASN A 556 1.71 45.36 -36.11
CA ASN A 556 1.02 46.63 -36.40
C ASN A 556 -0.32 46.41 -37.11
N THR A 557 -0.37 45.39 -37.98
CA THR A 557 -1.51 45.12 -38.85
C THR A 557 -2.36 43.93 -38.38
N GLY A 558 -1.81 43.09 -37.48
CA GLY A 558 -2.43 41.85 -37.01
C GLY A 558 -2.57 40.78 -38.09
N LYS A 559 -1.91 40.93 -39.25
CA LYS A 559 -2.01 39.99 -40.36
C LYS A 559 -1.00 38.86 -40.23
N ILE A 560 -1.37 37.68 -40.69
CA ILE A 560 -0.47 36.54 -40.78
C ILE A 560 0.51 36.79 -41.93
N VAL A 561 1.80 36.90 -41.61
CA VAL A 561 2.90 37.14 -42.56
C VAL A 561 3.51 35.83 -43.03
N SER A 562 3.53 34.82 -42.17
CA SER A 562 4.11 33.49 -42.45
C SER A 562 3.41 32.38 -41.66
N GLY A 563 3.49 31.14 -42.15
CA GLY A 563 2.80 29.96 -41.62
C GLY A 563 1.57 29.54 -42.43
N PRO A 564 0.93 28.38 -42.10
CA PRO A 564 1.27 27.49 -40.99
C PRO A 564 2.51 26.63 -41.27
N GLU A 565 3.53 26.75 -40.41
CA GLU A 565 4.63 25.79 -40.39
C GLU A 565 4.32 24.69 -39.38
N MET A 566 4.41 23.42 -39.79
CA MET A 566 4.06 22.28 -38.94
C MET A 566 5.27 21.39 -38.67
N SER A 567 5.43 21.01 -37.41
CA SER A 567 6.45 20.07 -36.96
C SER A 567 5.83 19.04 -36.03
N THR A 568 6.27 17.78 -36.11
CA THR A 568 5.71 16.69 -35.30
C THR A 568 6.80 15.89 -34.60
N LYS A 569 6.47 15.34 -33.44
CA LYS A 569 7.32 14.39 -32.68
C LYS A 569 6.45 13.29 -32.10
N GLY A 570 6.86 12.03 -32.26
CA GLY A 570 6.13 10.86 -31.73
C GLY A 570 4.75 10.59 -32.36
N PHE A 571 4.31 11.43 -33.30
CA PHE A 571 2.97 11.32 -33.90
C PHE A 571 2.97 10.51 -35.18
N VAL A 572 3.82 10.80 -36.17
CA VAL A 572 3.84 10.07 -37.45
C VAL A 572 5.28 9.82 -37.90
N TYR A 573 5.52 8.70 -38.61
CA TYR A 573 6.85 8.38 -39.11
C TYR A 573 7.18 9.28 -40.29
N TYR A 574 8.22 10.12 -40.13
CA TYR A 574 8.54 11.26 -41.02
C TYR A 574 8.55 10.93 -42.52
N LYS A 575 8.95 9.71 -42.91
CA LYS A 575 9.05 9.30 -44.32
C LYS A 575 7.71 9.02 -45.01
N ASP A 576 6.66 8.68 -44.27
CA ASP A 576 5.36 8.29 -44.83
C ASP A 576 4.26 9.33 -44.56
N SER A 577 4.63 10.47 -43.94
CA SER A 577 3.68 11.42 -43.38
C SER A 577 3.72 12.82 -43.98
N GLU A 578 4.65 13.12 -44.89
CA GLU A 578 4.75 14.46 -45.51
C GLU A 578 3.44 14.87 -46.19
N ASP A 579 2.79 13.96 -46.91
CA ASP A 579 1.51 14.22 -47.57
C ASP A 579 0.39 14.54 -46.57
N THR A 580 0.35 13.83 -45.44
CA THR A 580 -0.67 14.06 -44.41
C THR A 580 -0.46 15.39 -43.68
N ILE A 581 0.79 15.76 -43.41
CA ILE A 581 1.11 17.06 -42.82
C ILE A 581 0.80 18.18 -43.82
N LYS A 582 1.11 17.99 -45.10
CA LYS A 582 0.80 18.96 -46.15
C LYS A 582 -0.70 19.16 -46.34
N GLU A 583 -1.49 18.10 -46.34
CA GLU A 583 -2.96 18.21 -46.36
C GLU A 583 -3.52 18.94 -45.13
N ALA A 584 -2.91 18.74 -43.96
CA ALA A 584 -3.28 19.45 -42.75
C ALA A 584 -2.95 20.96 -42.86
N GLN A 585 -1.79 21.30 -43.44
CA GLN A 585 -1.42 22.68 -43.74
C GLN A 585 -2.39 23.31 -44.75
N ASP A 586 -2.71 22.61 -45.84
CA ASP A 586 -3.66 23.06 -46.85
C ASP A 586 -5.06 23.27 -46.27
N LEU A 587 -5.50 22.42 -45.33
CA LEU A 587 -6.76 22.58 -44.61
C LEU A 587 -6.75 23.87 -43.78
N LEU A 588 -5.67 24.13 -43.06
CA LEU A 588 -5.51 25.35 -42.27
C LEU A 588 -5.46 26.60 -43.16
N ASP A 589 -4.68 26.59 -44.24
CA ASP A 589 -4.60 27.70 -45.21
C ASP A 589 -5.96 28.00 -45.86
N LYS A 590 -6.81 26.98 -46.07
CA LYS A 590 -8.18 27.16 -46.59
C LYS A 590 -9.14 27.74 -45.57
N LYS A 591 -8.95 27.45 -44.28
CA LYS A 591 -9.92 27.79 -43.21
C LYS A 591 -9.51 29.01 -42.39
N ILE A 592 -8.23 29.38 -42.40
CA ILE A 592 -7.67 30.52 -41.68
C ILE A 592 -7.15 31.52 -42.71
N SER A 593 -7.79 32.69 -42.77
CA SER A 593 -7.50 33.69 -43.80
C SER A 593 -6.27 34.53 -43.44
N LYS A 594 -5.25 34.54 -44.31
CA LYS A 594 -4.07 35.42 -44.15
C LYS A 594 -4.40 36.92 -44.29
N ASN A 595 -5.59 37.24 -44.83
CA ASN A 595 -6.05 38.61 -45.03
C ASN A 595 -6.90 39.15 -43.88
N GLU A 596 -7.28 38.30 -42.92
CA GLU A 596 -7.94 38.72 -41.68
C GLU A 596 -6.93 39.35 -40.72
N THR A 597 -7.42 40.29 -39.91
CA THR A 597 -6.65 40.94 -38.85
C THR A 597 -6.93 40.22 -37.54
N TYR A 598 -5.92 39.57 -36.98
CA TYR A 598 -5.96 38.91 -35.68
C TYR A 598 -5.17 39.75 -34.68
N LEU A 599 -5.87 40.54 -33.86
CA LEU A 599 -5.25 41.31 -32.79
C LEU A 599 -5.11 40.43 -31.54
N GLY A 600 -4.33 40.86 -30.54
CA GLY A 600 -4.01 40.04 -29.35
C GLY A 600 -5.22 39.45 -28.59
N ARG A 601 -6.44 39.97 -28.79
CA ARG A 601 -7.69 39.41 -28.22
C ARG A 601 -8.19 38.18 -28.98
N ASP A 602 -7.93 38.10 -30.28
CA ASP A 602 -8.37 37.04 -31.20
C ASP A 602 -7.41 35.84 -31.22
N TRP A 603 -6.28 35.94 -30.51
CA TRP A 603 -5.25 34.91 -30.48
C TRP A 603 -5.73 33.62 -29.81
N ALA A 604 -6.57 33.74 -28.78
CA ALA A 604 -7.16 32.59 -28.13
C ALA A 604 -8.06 31.82 -29.10
N ASP A 605 -8.87 32.54 -29.86
CA ASP A 605 -9.80 31.98 -30.84
C ASP A 605 -9.06 31.36 -32.03
N LEU A 606 -8.04 32.04 -32.55
CA LEU A 606 -7.18 31.49 -33.60
C LEU A 606 -6.50 30.19 -33.15
N LYS A 607 -5.92 30.17 -31.93
CA LYS A 607 -5.33 28.96 -31.35
C LYS A 607 -6.40 27.87 -31.16
N GLY A 608 -7.61 28.21 -30.74
CA GLY A 608 -8.74 27.28 -30.60
C GLY A 608 -9.14 26.65 -31.93
N ASN A 609 -9.35 27.46 -32.96
CA ASN A 609 -9.72 27.03 -34.30
C ASN A 609 -8.66 26.10 -34.91
N VAL A 610 -7.38 26.43 -34.79
CA VAL A 610 -6.28 25.56 -35.25
C VAL A 610 -6.35 24.20 -34.56
N ARG A 611 -6.52 24.17 -33.23
CA ARG A 611 -6.63 22.92 -32.47
C ARG A 611 -7.83 22.09 -32.93
N ASP A 612 -9.00 22.68 -33.06
CA ASP A 612 -10.22 21.96 -33.39
C ASP A 612 -10.23 21.40 -34.82
N LEU A 613 -9.68 22.15 -35.77
CA LEU A 613 -9.56 21.72 -37.17
C LEU A 613 -8.60 20.55 -37.30
N LEU A 614 -7.41 20.68 -36.72
CA LEU A 614 -6.39 19.64 -36.81
C LEU A 614 -6.75 18.40 -36.00
N SER A 615 -7.36 18.55 -34.81
CA SER A 615 -7.78 17.41 -33.99
C SER A 615 -8.79 16.53 -34.75
N ARG A 616 -9.78 17.15 -35.40
CA ARG A 616 -10.75 16.44 -36.24
C ARG A 616 -10.08 15.78 -37.44
N PHE A 617 -9.23 16.52 -38.16
CA PHE A 617 -8.53 16.00 -39.34
C PHE A 617 -7.68 14.77 -39.01
N PHE A 618 -6.85 14.84 -37.97
CA PHE A 618 -5.99 13.74 -37.57
C PHE A 618 -6.78 12.55 -37.03
N TYR A 619 -7.87 12.77 -36.30
CA TYR A 619 -8.73 11.68 -35.84
C TYR A 619 -9.49 11.00 -36.98
N GLU A 620 -9.96 11.76 -37.97
CA GLU A 620 -10.64 11.21 -39.14
C GLU A 620 -9.70 10.36 -39.98
N LYS A 621 -8.50 10.87 -40.26
CA LYS A 621 -7.53 10.25 -41.15
C LYS A 621 -6.70 9.13 -40.50
N LEU A 622 -6.28 9.33 -39.25
CA LEU A 622 -5.32 8.46 -38.56
C LEU A 622 -5.86 7.80 -37.28
N LYS A 623 -7.07 8.17 -36.84
CA LYS A 623 -7.68 7.69 -35.58
C LYS A 623 -6.81 7.96 -34.34
N ARG A 624 -6.04 9.05 -34.37
CA ARG A 624 -5.14 9.49 -33.29
C ARG A 624 -5.39 10.94 -32.90
N ASN A 625 -5.13 11.27 -31.63
CA ASN A 625 -5.41 12.58 -31.05
C ASN A 625 -4.15 13.25 -30.47
N PRO A 626 -3.21 13.69 -31.33
CA PRO A 626 -1.98 14.31 -30.87
C PRO A 626 -2.26 15.57 -30.07
N ILE A 627 -1.33 15.93 -29.18
CA ILE A 627 -1.34 17.26 -28.59
C ILE A 627 -1.08 18.28 -29.69
N ILE A 628 -1.96 19.26 -29.82
CA ILE A 628 -1.85 20.33 -30.82
C ILE A 628 -1.45 21.61 -30.12
N LEU A 629 -0.27 22.11 -30.49
CA LEU A 629 0.33 23.31 -29.92
C LEU A 629 0.47 24.42 -30.98
N PRO A 630 -0.54 25.29 -31.14
CA PRO A 630 -0.43 26.45 -32.01
C PRO A 630 0.36 27.57 -31.32
N MET A 631 1.44 27.98 -31.98
CA MET A 631 2.32 29.08 -31.61
C MET A 631 2.09 30.26 -32.55
N LEU A 632 1.85 31.44 -31.97
CA LEU A 632 1.73 32.69 -32.70
C LEU A 632 2.92 33.55 -32.29
N LEU A 633 3.72 33.97 -33.28
CA LEU A 633 4.92 34.77 -33.10
C LEU A 633 4.67 36.17 -33.64
N GLU A 634 4.75 37.19 -32.79
CA GLU A 634 4.77 38.59 -33.26
C GLU A 634 6.14 38.93 -33.85
N ILE A 635 6.12 39.54 -35.03
CA ILE A 635 7.31 40.06 -35.71
C ILE A 635 7.16 41.54 -36.06
#